data_AF-A0A392SVX1-F1
#
_entry.id   AF-A0A392SVX1-F1
#
_cell.length_a   1.000
_cell.length_b   1.000
_cell.length_c   1.000
_cell.angle_alpha   90.00
_cell.angle_beta   90.00
_cell.angle_gamma   90.00
#
_symmetry.space_group_name_H-M   'P 1'
#
loop_
_entity.id
_entity.type
_entity.pdbx_description
1 polymer ?
#
loop_
_entity_poly.entity_id
_entity_poly.type
_entity_poly.pdbx_seq_one_letter_code
_entity_poly.pdbx_strand_id
1 'polypeptide(L)'
;GNTAGSQTKLSSTQRQKEQHHEPVEDTDCDARSDDYISDEEKKAEKPLSLETIVRFERPKPDGEFITVQLDNNPTKVVKIGANLSPLIQESLVRCLKA
;
A
#
# COMPACT_ATOMS: atom_id res chain seq x y z
N GLY A 1 -35.63 54.23 18.18
CA GLY A 1 -36.25 53.47 19.27
C GLY A 1 -35.32 52.33 19.62
N ASN A 2 -34.71 52.40 20.80
CA ASN A 2 -33.79 51.39 21.32
C ASN A 2 -34.61 50.24 21.89
N THR A 3 -34.24 48.99 21.59
CA THR A 3 -34.62 47.84 22.43
C THR A 3 -33.38 47.00 22.70
N ALA A 4 -32.90 47.13 23.92
CA ALA A 4 -31.92 46.25 24.52
C ALA A 4 -32.58 44.92 24.89
N GLY A 5 -31.83 43.83 24.73
CA GLY A 5 -32.21 42.49 25.18
C GLY A 5 -30.96 41.72 25.57
N SER A 6 -30.44 42.03 26.76
CA SER A 6 -29.47 41.19 27.49
C SER A 6 -30.12 39.85 27.81
N GLN A 7 -29.44 38.70 27.67
CA GLN A 7 -29.45 37.60 28.65
C GLN A 7 -28.22 36.69 28.53
N THR A 8 -27.43 36.71 29.62
CA THR A 8 -26.80 35.60 30.33
C THR A 8 -25.89 34.59 29.62
N LYS A 9 -24.60 34.81 29.89
CA LYS A 9 -23.51 33.82 29.97
C LYS A 9 -23.84 32.75 31.01
N LEU A 10 -23.87 31.48 30.62
CA LEU A 10 -23.70 30.34 31.53
C LEU A 10 -22.56 29.48 31.01
N SER A 11 -21.40 29.67 31.60
CA SER A 11 -20.29 28.73 31.54
C SER A 11 -20.63 27.54 32.45
N SER A 12 -20.62 26.33 31.90
CA SER A 12 -20.37 25.14 32.70
C SER A 12 -19.41 24.24 31.94
N THR A 13 -18.20 24.18 32.48
CA THR A 13 -17.11 23.31 32.07
C THR A 13 -17.54 21.84 32.22
N GLN A 14 -17.48 21.05 31.15
CA GLN A 14 -17.47 19.59 31.28
C GLN A 14 -16.39 18.97 30.40
N ARG A 15 -15.23 18.84 31.04
CA ARG A 15 -14.15 17.83 30.95
C ARG A 15 -13.93 17.14 29.59
N GLN A 16 -12.74 17.43 29.05
CA GLN A 16 -11.99 16.60 28.14
C GLN A 16 -11.95 15.14 28.62
N LYS A 17 -12.32 14.21 27.73
CA LYS A 17 -11.70 12.89 27.67
C LYS A 17 -11.66 12.47 26.21
N GLU A 18 -10.54 12.84 25.61
CA GLU A 18 -10.05 12.38 24.32
C GLU A 18 -9.87 10.85 24.39
N GLN A 19 -10.72 10.13 23.67
CA GLN A 19 -10.48 8.74 23.26
C GLN A 19 -10.95 8.63 21.81
N HIS A 20 -10.19 9.23 20.89
CA HIS A 20 -10.20 8.79 19.51
C HIS A 20 -9.38 7.50 19.44
N HIS A 21 -10.05 6.36 19.68
CA HIS A 21 -9.59 5.11 19.12
C HIS A 21 -10.00 5.14 17.64
N GLU A 22 -9.05 5.52 16.78
CA GLU A 22 -9.14 5.21 15.35
C GLU A 22 -9.36 3.69 15.22
N PRO A 23 -10.39 3.22 14.51
CA PRO A 23 -10.42 1.82 14.10
C PRO A 23 -9.28 1.64 13.10
N VAL A 24 -8.25 0.89 13.49
CA VAL A 24 -7.38 0.26 12.50
C VAL A 24 -8.28 -0.74 11.77
N GLU A 25 -8.81 -0.32 10.63
CA GLU A 25 -9.36 -1.24 9.63
C GLU A 25 -8.18 -2.07 9.13
N ASP A 26 -7.83 -3.11 9.88
CA ASP A 26 -7.02 -4.22 9.42
C ASP A 26 -7.84 -4.87 8.30
N THR A 27 -7.68 -4.33 7.09
CA THR A 27 -8.33 -4.84 5.90
C THR A 27 -7.65 -6.16 5.60
N ASP A 28 -8.28 -7.25 6.05
CA ASP A 28 -7.92 -8.59 5.64
C ASP A 28 -8.14 -8.70 4.13
N CYS A 29 -7.08 -8.43 3.37
CA CYS A 29 -7.06 -8.54 1.92
C CYS A 29 -7.31 -9.97 1.43
N ASP A 30 -7.32 -10.97 2.33
CA ASP A 30 -7.57 -12.37 2.02
C ASP A 30 -8.88 -12.86 2.64
N ALA A 31 -9.86 -11.96 2.83
CA ALA A 31 -11.25 -12.30 3.13
C ALA A 31 -11.90 -13.02 1.94
N ARG A 32 -11.39 -14.21 1.61
CA ARG A 32 -12.09 -15.20 0.79
C ARG A 32 -13.16 -15.78 1.67
N SER A 33 -14.42 -15.64 1.27
CA SER A 33 -15.46 -16.46 1.87
C SER A 33 -15.12 -17.92 1.55
N ASP A 34 -14.88 -18.74 2.57
CA ASP A 34 -14.79 -20.21 2.48
C ASP A 34 -16.19 -20.79 2.19
N ASP A 35 -16.87 -20.23 1.18
CA ASP A 35 -18.12 -20.74 0.66
C ASP A 35 -17.84 -22.16 0.17
N TYR A 36 -18.22 -23.11 1.02
CA TYR A 36 -18.12 -24.55 0.92
C TYR A 36 -17.91 -25.02 -0.53
N ILE A 37 -16.65 -25.27 -0.89
CA ILE A 37 -16.30 -25.93 -2.13
C ILE A 37 -16.98 -27.30 -2.09
N SER A 38 -18.03 -27.47 -2.90
CA SER A 38 -18.73 -28.74 -3.02
C SER A 38 -17.72 -29.85 -3.31
N ASP A 39 -17.83 -31.01 -2.65
CA ASP A 39 -16.94 -32.17 -2.86
C ASP A 39 -16.93 -32.68 -4.32
N GLU A 40 -17.78 -32.13 -5.19
CA GLU A 40 -17.75 -32.31 -6.64
C GLU A 40 -16.50 -31.72 -7.30
N GLU A 41 -15.91 -30.63 -6.76
CA GLU A 41 -14.64 -30.06 -7.26
C GLU A 41 -13.42 -30.95 -6.92
N LYS A 42 -13.55 -31.88 -5.96
CA LYS A 42 -12.45 -32.79 -5.55
C LYS A 42 -12.21 -33.96 -6.49
N LYS A 43 -12.97 -34.07 -7.59
CA LYS A 43 -12.69 -35.05 -8.63
C LYS A 43 -11.58 -34.50 -9.51
N ALA A 44 -10.34 -34.75 -9.08
CA ALA A 44 -9.10 -34.45 -9.77
C ALA A 44 -9.27 -34.38 -11.30
N GLU A 45 -9.63 -33.19 -11.79
CA GLU A 45 -9.63 -32.92 -13.20
C GLU A 45 -8.18 -33.08 -13.63
N LYS A 46 -7.99 -33.96 -14.60
CA LYS A 46 -6.71 -34.30 -15.20
C LYS A 46 -5.84 -33.04 -15.24
N PRO A 47 -4.61 -33.05 -14.70
CA PRO A 47 -3.77 -31.86 -14.70
C PRO A 47 -3.78 -31.31 -16.12
N LEU A 48 -4.18 -30.04 -16.25
CA LEU A 48 -4.29 -29.37 -17.56
C LEU A 48 -3.05 -29.76 -18.36
N SER A 49 -3.26 -30.34 -19.55
CA SER A 49 -2.14 -30.79 -20.37
C SER A 49 -1.14 -29.63 -20.48
N LEU A 50 0.16 -29.92 -20.46
CA LEU A 50 1.20 -28.89 -20.57
C LEU A 50 0.99 -27.96 -21.77
N GLU A 51 0.28 -28.42 -22.81
CA GLU A 51 -0.15 -27.65 -23.98
C GLU A 51 -1.15 -26.52 -23.66
N THR A 52 -1.98 -26.67 -22.61
CA THR A 52 -2.96 -25.67 -22.17
C THR A 52 -2.32 -24.57 -21.31
N ILE A 53 -1.13 -24.82 -20.75
CA ILE A 53 -0.35 -23.82 -20.02
C ILE A 53 0.38 -22.95 -21.06
N VAL A 54 -0.33 -21.96 -21.58
CA VAL A 54 0.28 -20.92 -22.43
C VAL A 54 1.38 -20.26 -21.61
N ARG A 55 2.64 -20.45 -22.04
CA ARG A 55 3.78 -19.75 -21.47
C ARG A 55 3.67 -18.29 -21.88
N PHE A 56 3.02 -17.48 -21.06
CA PHE A 56 3.06 -16.03 -21.20
C PHE A 56 4.50 -15.58 -20.93
N GLU A 57 5.25 -15.35 -22.01
CA GLU A 57 6.57 -14.78 -21.90
C GLU A 57 6.42 -13.32 -21.47
N ARG A 58 6.79 -13.02 -20.22
CA ARG A 58 6.82 -11.65 -19.74
C ARG A 58 7.87 -10.89 -20.56
N PRO A 59 7.49 -9.79 -21.24
CA PRO A 59 8.46 -8.95 -21.94
C PRO A 59 9.56 -8.54 -20.96
N LYS A 60 10.81 -8.73 -21.36
CA LYS A 60 11.93 -8.15 -20.62
C LYS A 60 11.86 -6.64 -20.84
N PRO A 61 11.82 -5.83 -19.79
CA PRO A 61 11.89 -4.39 -19.97
C PRO A 61 13.31 -4.05 -20.47
N ASP A 62 13.39 -3.51 -21.70
CA ASP A 62 14.64 -3.02 -22.30
C ASP A 62 15.09 -1.66 -21.72
N GLY A 63 14.45 -1.23 -20.63
CA GLY A 63 14.72 0.06 -20.00
C GLY A 63 16.16 0.18 -19.50
N GLU A 64 16.71 1.38 -19.60
CA GLU A 64 17.98 1.71 -18.95
C GLU A 64 17.78 1.81 -17.44
N PHE A 65 18.81 1.44 -16.68
CA PHE A 65 18.80 1.47 -15.22
C PHE A 65 20.04 2.17 -14.68
N ILE A 66 19.85 2.86 -13.55
CA ILE A 66 20.93 3.42 -12.75
C ILE A 66 21.14 2.51 -11.54
N THR A 67 22.40 2.27 -11.18
CA THR A 67 22.77 1.47 -10.02
C THR A 67 23.05 2.37 -8.81
N VAL A 68 22.40 2.10 -7.69
CA VAL A 68 22.57 2.81 -6.42
C VAL A 68 23.21 1.86 -5.41
N GLN A 69 24.38 2.22 -4.89
CA GLN A 69 25.06 1.49 -3.83
C GLN A 69 24.45 1.81 -2.46
N LEU A 70 24.20 0.78 -1.65
CA LEU A 70 23.70 0.88 -0.28
C LEU A 70 24.84 0.70 0.72
N ASP A 71 24.74 1.34 1.89
CA ASP A 71 25.63 1.14 3.06
C ASP A 71 27.14 1.24 2.77
N ASN A 72 27.56 1.99 1.75
CA ASN A 72 28.95 2.01 1.26
C ASN A 72 29.51 0.60 0.90
N ASN A 73 28.64 -0.38 0.66
CA ASN A 73 29.03 -1.76 0.34
C ASN A 73 28.83 -2.04 -1.17
N PRO A 74 29.90 -2.32 -1.94
CA PRO A 74 29.79 -2.48 -3.39
C PRO A 74 28.98 -3.71 -3.81
N THR A 75 28.73 -4.67 -2.90
CA THR A 75 27.90 -5.84 -3.19
C THR A 75 26.41 -5.60 -2.94
N LYS A 76 26.06 -4.53 -2.21
CA LYS A 76 24.67 -4.14 -1.96
C LYS A 76 24.29 -3.03 -2.93
N VAL A 77 23.63 -3.41 -4.02
CA VAL A 77 23.21 -2.47 -5.06
C VAL A 77 21.73 -2.63 -5.40
N VAL A 78 21.07 -1.50 -5.66
CA VAL A 78 19.68 -1.43 -6.14
C VAL A 78 19.70 -0.82 -7.54
N LYS A 79 18.93 -1.40 -8.47
CA LYS A 79 18.72 -0.83 -9.80
C LYS A 79 17.42 -0.04 -9.80
N ILE A 80 17.50 1.23 -10.18
CA ILE A 80 16.33 2.09 -10.41
C ILE A 80 16.22 2.40 -11.90
N GLY A 81 15.00 2.62 -12.40
CA GLY A 81 14.82 3.02 -13.80
C GLY A 81 15.55 4.33 -14.10
N ALA A 82 16.15 4.44 -15.28
CA ALA A 82 16.74 5.67 -15.78
C ALA A 82 15.67 6.69 -16.21
N ASN A 83 16.11 7.89 -16.59
CA ASN A 83 15.24 8.97 -17.10
C ASN A 83 14.19 9.49 -16.10
N LEU A 84 14.43 9.33 -14.80
CA LEU A 84 13.66 10.01 -13.77
C LEU A 84 14.00 11.51 -13.76
N SER A 85 13.03 12.35 -13.42
CA SER A 85 13.32 13.76 -13.13
C SER A 85 14.36 13.86 -12.02
N PRO A 86 15.35 14.78 -12.10
CA PRO A 86 16.44 14.88 -11.13
C PRO A 86 15.95 14.91 -9.67
N LEU A 87 14.89 15.67 -9.38
CA LEU A 87 14.32 15.78 -8.03
C LEU A 87 13.80 14.43 -7.49
N ILE A 88 13.17 13.64 -8.35
CA ILE A 88 12.64 12.32 -7.99
C ILE A 88 13.80 11.35 -7.76
N GLN A 89 14.78 11.37 -8.66
CA GLN A 89 15.96 10.51 -8.54
C GLN A 89 16.73 10.81 -7.25
N GLU A 90 16.99 12.07 -6.93
CA GLU A 90 17.68 12.48 -5.72
C GLU A 90 16.91 12.09 -4.46
N SER A 91 15.60 12.32 -4.43
CA SER A 91 14.75 11.92 -3.30
C SER A 91 14.74 10.42 -3.10
N LEU A 92 14.63 9.64 -4.19
CA LEU A 92 14.63 8.18 -4.13
C LEU A 92 15.98 7.65 -3.63
N VAL A 93 17.09 8.16 -4.16
CA VAL A 93 18.44 7.79 -3.73
C VAL A 93 18.64 8.10 -2.25
N ARG A 94 18.11 9.23 -1.76
CA ARG A 94 18.15 9.59 -0.33
C ARG A 94 17.39 8.58 0.53
N CYS A 95 16.18 8.19 0.13
CA CYS A 95 15.39 7.20 0.86
C CYS A 95 16.04 5.81 0.86
N LEU A 96 16.68 5.42 -0.24
CA LEU A 96 17.36 4.12 -0.34
C LEU A 96 18.61 4.03 0.54
N LYS A 97 19.28 5.16 0.77
CA LYS A 97 20.52 5.25 1.56
C LYS A 97 20.29 5.66 3.02
N ALA A 98 19.03 5.84 3.43
CA ALA A 98 18.65 6.27 4.77
C ALA A 98 18.98 5.22 5.84
#